data_AF-A0A7X7S4J7-F1
#
_entry.id   AF-A0A7X7S4J7-F1
#
_cell.length_a   1.000
_cell.length_b   1.000
_cell.length_c   1.000
_cell.angle_alpha   90.00
_cell.angle_beta   90.00
_cell.angle_gamma   90.00
#
_symmetry.space_group_name_H-M   'P 1'
#
loop_
_entity.id
_entity.type
_entity.pdbx_description
1 polymer ?
#
loop_
_entity_poly.entity_id
_entity_poly.type
_entity_poly.pdbx_seq_one_letter_code
_entity_poly.pdbx_strand_id
1 'polypeptide(L)'
;MHPSALPAHTQPQRVAIRPDPTSGQLILRALTALLLAAVGLLGLSPAAHAHDTLTDSSPAEGETLDEPPTQVRLTFSAEVLELGAAAVVTDGDGATWEAG
;
A
#
# COMPACT_ATOMS: atom_id res chain seq x y z
N MET A 1 -14.58 4.78 94.55
CA MET A 1 -15.67 4.08 93.84
C MET A 1 -15.63 4.58 92.40
N HIS A 2 -15.21 3.73 91.46
CA HIS A 2 -15.33 3.86 89.99
C HIS A 2 -16.82 4.03 89.58
N PRO A 3 -17.22 4.26 88.30
CA PRO A 3 -16.54 4.65 87.05
C PRO A 3 -17.31 5.81 86.33
N SER A 4 -16.98 6.37 85.16
CA SER A 4 -17.22 5.80 83.82
C SER A 4 -16.76 6.81 82.76
N ALA A 5 -15.85 6.37 81.89
CA ALA A 5 -15.59 6.99 80.61
C ALA A 5 -16.55 6.39 79.57
N LEU A 6 -17.14 7.23 78.70
CA LEU A 6 -17.86 6.79 77.50
C LEU A 6 -17.10 7.22 76.23
N PRO A 7 -17.25 6.48 75.12
CA PRO A 7 -16.22 6.28 74.11
C PRO A 7 -16.22 7.35 73.01
N ALA A 8 -15.06 7.49 72.37
CA ALA A 8 -14.86 8.29 71.17
C ALA A 8 -15.65 7.73 69.97
N HIS A 9 -16.35 8.62 69.26
CA HIS A 9 -16.98 8.32 67.98
C HIS A 9 -15.91 8.21 66.88
N THR A 10 -15.73 7.02 66.32
CA THR A 10 -14.92 6.80 65.11
C THR A 10 -15.78 7.11 63.89
N GLN A 11 -15.48 8.23 63.22
CA GLN A 11 -16.11 8.57 61.94
C GLN A 11 -15.50 7.71 60.82
N PRO A 12 -16.30 7.06 59.96
CA PRO A 12 -15.77 6.27 58.85
C PRO A 12 -15.19 7.21 57.78
N GLN A 13 -13.90 7.09 57.50
CA GLN A 13 -13.29 7.79 56.37
C GLN A 13 -13.79 7.18 55.07
N ARG A 14 -14.61 7.94 54.31
CA ARG A 14 -14.95 7.58 52.93
C ARG A 14 -13.70 7.72 52.07
N VAL A 15 -13.10 6.59 51.71
CA VAL A 15 -12.06 6.51 50.68
C VAL A 15 -12.69 6.93 49.34
N ALA A 16 -12.44 8.17 48.92
CA ALA A 16 -12.75 8.61 47.59
C ALA A 16 -11.68 8.05 46.65
N ILE A 17 -11.98 6.97 45.94
CA ILE A 17 -11.13 6.46 44.86
C ILE A 17 -11.16 7.52 43.75
N ARG A 18 -10.13 8.35 43.69
CA ARG A 18 -9.95 9.33 42.63
C ARG A 18 -9.29 8.57 41.46
N PRO A 19 -9.97 8.36 40.31
CA PRO A 19 -9.35 7.68 39.19
C PRO A 19 -8.16 8.51 38.70
N ASP A 20 -7.00 7.87 38.61
CA ASP A 20 -5.76 8.55 38.21
C ASP A 20 -5.88 9.02 36.75
N PRO A 21 -5.78 10.34 36.48
CA PRO A 21 -6.01 10.92 35.14
C PRO A 21 -4.95 10.51 34.11
N THR A 22 -3.84 9.94 34.58
CA THR A 22 -2.70 9.50 33.77
C THR A 22 -3.03 8.26 32.93
N SER A 23 -3.86 7.35 33.43
CA SER A 23 -4.22 6.10 32.75
C SER A 23 -4.98 6.35 31.43
N GLY A 24 -5.91 7.31 31.42
CA GLY A 24 -6.68 7.66 30.21
C GLY A 24 -5.84 8.34 29.13
N GLN A 25 -4.88 9.17 29.54
CA GLN A 25 -3.97 9.85 28.61
C GLN A 25 -2.98 8.87 27.95
N LEU A 26 -2.52 7.85 28.69
CA LEU A 26 -1.66 6.81 28.14
C LEU A 26 -2.39 5.94 27.10
N ILE A 27 -3.65 5.59 27.37
CA ILE A 27 -4.48 4.83 26.41
C ILE A 27 -4.70 5.65 25.14
N LEU A 28 -5.08 6.93 25.26
CA LEU A 28 -5.30 7.79 24.08
C LEU A 28 -4.02 7.93 23.25
N ARG A 29 -2.86 8.15 23.90
CA ARG A 29 -1.56 8.23 23.21
C ARG A 29 -1.22 6.93 22.49
N ALA A 30 -1.46 5.78 23.11
CA ALA A 30 -1.23 4.47 22.49
C ALA A 30 -2.13 4.27 21.27
N LEU A 31 -3.40 4.66 21.35
CA LEU A 31 -4.33 4.60 20.22
C LEU A 31 -3.93 5.55 19.09
N THR A 32 -3.49 6.77 19.41
CA THR A 32 -2.99 7.72 18.40
C THR A 32 -1.72 7.21 17.74
N ALA A 33 -0.78 6.66 18.50
CA ALA A 33 0.45 6.07 17.95
C ALA A 33 0.15 4.86 17.06
N LEU A 34 -0.79 4.00 17.48
CA LEU A 34 -1.23 2.86 16.67
C LEU A 34 -1.91 3.31 15.39
N LEU A 35 -2.76 4.35 15.44
CA LEU A 35 -3.42 4.91 14.27
C LEU A 35 -2.39 5.52 13.30
N LEU A 36 -1.43 6.30 13.79
CA LEU A 36 -0.36 6.87 12.98
C LEU A 36 0.52 5.80 12.35
N ALA A 37 0.85 4.73 13.11
CA ALA A 37 1.58 3.59 12.58
C ALA A 37 0.78 2.87 11.48
N ALA A 38 -0.51 2.63 11.71
CA ALA A 38 -1.39 2.01 10.71
C ALA A 38 -1.48 2.86 9.44
N VAL A 39 -1.67 4.18 9.56
CA VAL A 39 -1.69 5.11 8.41
C VAL A 39 -0.35 5.12 7.68
N GLY A 40 0.77 5.12 8.42
CA GLY A 40 2.11 5.04 7.84
C GLY A 40 2.35 3.76 7.02
N LEU A 41 1.77 2.63 7.46
CA LEU A 41 1.84 1.36 6.72
C LEU A 41 1.04 1.38 5.41
N LEU A 42 -0.09 2.12 5.35
CA LEU A 42 -0.93 2.20 4.15
C LEU A 42 -0.28 2.99 3.00
N GLY A 43 0.63 3.92 3.31
CA GLY A 43 1.35 4.72 2.30
C GLY A 43 2.56 4.01 1.66
N LEU A 44 2.90 2.81 2.14
CA LEU A 44 4.10 2.07 1.72
C LEU A 44 3.81 1.00 0.65
N SER A 45 2.65 1.02 0.00
CA SER A 45 2.39 0.08 -1.10
C SER A 45 3.23 0.50 -2.31
N PRO A 46 4.18 -0.33 -2.79
CA PRO A 46 4.75 -0.11 -4.11
C PRO A 46 3.63 -0.14 -5.15
N ALA A 47 3.73 0.70 -6.17
CA ALA A 47 2.82 0.63 -7.29
C ALA A 47 2.86 -0.79 -7.88
N ALA A 48 1.72 -1.46 -7.95
CA ALA A 48 1.61 -2.73 -8.64
C ALA A 48 1.64 -2.45 -10.16
N HIS A 49 2.80 -2.63 -10.79
CA HIS A 49 2.91 -2.61 -12.25
C HIS A 49 2.31 -3.91 -12.81
N ALA A 50 0.99 -3.92 -12.98
CA ALA A 50 0.25 -5.04 -13.57
C ALA A 50 0.29 -5.04 -15.12
N HIS A 51 0.73 -3.95 -15.72
CA HIS A 51 0.83 -3.85 -17.17
C HIS A 51 2.14 -4.45 -17.65
N ASP A 52 2.04 -5.29 -18.67
CA ASP A 52 3.19 -5.74 -19.42
C ASP A 52 3.80 -4.58 -20.19
N THR A 53 5.12 -4.53 -20.18
CA THR A 53 5.89 -3.50 -20.85
C THR A 53 6.72 -4.15 -21.93
N LEU A 54 6.88 -3.48 -23.07
CA LEU A 54 7.84 -3.89 -24.09
C LEU A 54 9.25 -3.65 -23.52
N THR A 55 10.04 -4.71 -23.40
CA THR A 55 11.41 -4.64 -22.87
C THR A 55 12.47 -4.66 -23.96
N ASP A 56 12.15 -5.23 -25.13
CA ASP A 56 13.06 -5.31 -26.28
C ASP A 56 12.28 -5.47 -27.60
N SER A 57 12.85 -5.01 -28.72
CA SER A 57 12.32 -5.23 -30.05
C SER A 57 13.41 -5.52 -31.08
N SER A 58 13.07 -6.33 -32.08
CA SER A 58 13.88 -6.51 -33.28
C SER A 58 12.97 -6.39 -34.50
N PRO A 59 13.17 -5.40 -35.39
CA PRO A 59 14.19 -4.35 -35.33
C PRO A 59 14.09 -3.45 -34.09
N ALA A 60 15.21 -2.86 -33.68
CA ALA A 60 15.22 -1.89 -32.59
C ALA A 60 14.53 -0.59 -33.01
N GLU A 61 14.03 0.18 -32.04
CA GLU A 61 13.40 1.47 -32.33
C GLU A 61 14.37 2.41 -33.07
N GLY A 62 13.94 2.90 -34.23
CA GLY A 62 14.75 3.77 -35.09
C GLY A 62 15.86 3.06 -35.88
N GLU A 63 15.96 1.74 -35.79
CA GLU A 63 16.90 0.97 -36.60
C GLU A 63 16.54 1.09 -38.08
N THR A 64 17.54 1.43 -38.89
CA THR A 64 17.44 1.42 -40.35
C THR A 64 18.12 0.17 -40.86
N LEU A 65 17.39 -0.63 -41.63
CA LEU A 65 17.89 -1.86 -42.23
C LEU A 65 18.12 -1.65 -43.73
N ASP A 66 19.17 -2.26 -44.27
CA ASP A 66 19.46 -2.24 -45.71
C ASP A 66 18.45 -3.09 -46.51
N GLU A 67 17.89 -4.11 -45.86
CA GLU A 67 16.90 -5.02 -46.44
C GLU A 67 15.69 -5.19 -45.50
N PRO A 68 14.48 -5.45 -46.04
CA PRO A 68 13.31 -5.70 -45.21
C PRO A 68 13.49 -6.94 -44.32
N PRO A 69 13.10 -6.88 -43.03
CA PRO A 69 13.17 -8.03 -42.16
C PRO A 69 12.08 -9.05 -42.52
N THR A 70 12.37 -10.33 -42.31
CA THR A 70 11.39 -11.41 -42.52
C THR A 70 10.44 -11.61 -41.34
N GLN A 71 10.76 -11.03 -40.18
CA GLN A 71 9.95 -11.08 -38.96
C GLN A 71 10.17 -9.83 -38.11
N VAL A 72 9.18 -9.51 -37.27
CA VAL A 72 9.31 -8.56 -36.16
C VAL A 72 9.18 -9.35 -34.87
N ARG A 73 10.09 -9.10 -33.91
CA ARG A 73 10.04 -9.69 -32.57
C ARG A 73 9.81 -8.60 -31.54
N LEU A 74 8.82 -8.81 -30.69
CA LEU A 74 8.50 -7.97 -29.54
C LEU A 74 8.66 -8.81 -28.28
N THR A 75 9.48 -8.34 -27.34
CA THR A 75 9.71 -9.03 -26.06
C THR A 75 9.10 -8.21 -24.94
N PHE A 76 8.25 -8.84 -24.13
CA PHE A 76 7.55 -8.19 -23.04
C PHE A 76 8.06 -8.67 -21.67
N SER A 77 7.79 -7.87 -20.64
CA SER A 77 8.16 -8.17 -19.25
C SER A 77 7.46 -9.41 -18.67
N ALA A 78 6.36 -9.86 -19.28
CA ALA A 78 5.65 -11.08 -18.93
C ALA A 78 5.04 -11.75 -20.17
N GLU A 79 4.41 -12.89 -19.96
CA GLU A 79 3.70 -13.64 -21.00
C GLU A 79 2.45 -12.88 -21.45
N VAL A 80 2.36 -12.60 -22.76
CA VAL A 80 1.21 -11.94 -23.37
C VAL A 80 0.10 -12.95 -23.62
N LEU A 81 -1.12 -12.63 -23.18
CA LEU A 81 -2.32 -13.39 -23.55
C LEU A 81 -2.59 -13.19 -25.05
N GLU A 82 -2.64 -14.27 -25.82
CA GLU A 82 -2.89 -14.22 -27.27
C GLU A 82 -4.27 -13.61 -27.60
N LEU A 83 -5.26 -13.76 -26.71
CA LEU A 83 -6.61 -13.26 -26.95
C LEU A 83 -6.65 -11.74 -26.97
N GLY A 84 -6.74 -11.16 -28.16
CA GLY A 84 -6.81 -9.71 -28.38
C GLY A 84 -5.45 -9.02 -28.48
N ALA A 85 -4.35 -9.78 -28.48
CA ALA A 85 -3.05 -9.25 -28.86
C ALA A 85 -3.02 -9.01 -30.37
N ALA A 86 -2.56 -7.83 -30.80
CA ALA A 86 -2.40 -7.48 -32.19
C ALA A 86 -1.12 -6.67 -32.37
N ALA A 87 -0.35 -7.00 -33.40
CA ALA A 87 0.78 -6.25 -33.89
C ALA A 87 0.43 -5.64 -35.25
N VAL A 88 0.62 -4.32 -35.39
CA VAL A 88 0.31 -3.59 -36.63
C VAL A 88 1.58 -2.99 -37.19
N VAL A 89 1.85 -3.25 -38.47
CA VAL A 89 2.90 -2.59 -39.26
C VAL A 89 2.25 -1.54 -40.14
N THR A 90 2.80 -0.33 -40.17
CA THR A 90 2.33 0.77 -41.03
C THR A 90 3.46 1.24 -41.92
N ASP A 91 3.21 1.41 -43.22
CA ASP A 91 4.21 1.97 -44.14
C ASP A 91 4.19 3.51 -44.16
N GLY A 92 5.07 4.12 -44.96
CA GLY A 92 5.17 5.58 -45.08
C GLY A 92 3.96 6.25 -45.75
N ASP A 93 3.14 5.49 -46.47
CA ASP A 93 1.92 5.97 -47.13
C ASP A 93 0.66 5.76 -46.26
N GLY A 94 0.81 5.08 -45.12
CA GLY A 94 -0.25 4.82 -44.14
C GLY A 94 -1.01 3.51 -44.35
N ALA A 95 -0.55 2.63 -45.23
CA ALA A 95 -1.12 1.29 -45.35
C ALA A 95 -0.74 0.44 -44.13
N THR A 96 -1.67 -0.40 -43.67
CA THR A 96 -1.52 -1.19 -42.44
C THR A 96 -1.68 -2.69 -42.66
N TRP A 97 -0.87 -3.48 -41.95
CA TRP A 97 -0.99 -4.94 -41.86
C TRP A 97 -1.01 -5.35 -40.40
N GLU A 98 -1.92 -6.25 -40.03
CA GLU A 98 -2.11 -6.72 -38.66
C GLU A 98 -1.79 -8.23 -38.55
N ALA A 99 -1.19 -8.62 -37.44
CA ALA A 99 -0.97 -10.01 -37.05
C ALA A 99 -1.30 -10.21 -35.56
N GLY A 100 -2.00 -11.30 -35.24
CA GLY A 100 -2.47 -11.62 -33.88
C GLY A 100 -3.24 -12.93 -33.87
#